data_AF-A0A4Q7IMP8-F1
#
_entry.id   AF-A0A4Q7IMP8-F1
#
_cell.length_a   1.000
_cell.length_b   1.000
_cell.length_c   1.000
_cell.angle_alpha   90.00
_cell.angle_beta   90.00
_cell.angle_gamma   90.00
#
_symmetry.space_group_name_H-M   'P 1'
#
loop_
_entity.id
_entity.type
_entity.pdbx_description
1 polymer ?
#
loop_
_entity_poly.entity_id
_entity_poly.type
_entity_poly.pdbx_seq_one_letter_code
_entity_poly.pdbx_strand_id
1 'polypeptide(L)'
;MKSFILLLALSSLPVFAGTIQCSGTVDKIGIHSSNKILLKLSSMNRAVFICSPSSEWRVSGTSYTTSPDMCNSLLSMLMHAKSTKADMGHVWFDGDDVPANCSEWGSWKTANIRYFMY
;
A
#
# COMPACT_ATOMS: atom_id res chain seq x y z
N MET A 1 17.15 9.61 -51.06
CA MET A 1 16.74 8.80 -49.89
C MET A 1 17.69 9.11 -48.75
N LYS A 2 17.31 9.98 -47.81
CA LYS A 2 18.12 10.32 -46.63
C LYS A 2 17.43 9.72 -45.41
N SER A 3 18.00 8.64 -44.87
CA SER A 3 17.52 7.98 -43.65
C SER A 3 17.64 8.93 -42.46
N PHE A 4 16.50 9.31 -41.90
CA PHE A 4 16.43 9.91 -40.56
C PHE A 4 16.49 8.75 -39.54
N ILE A 5 17.68 8.46 -39.02
CA ILE A 5 17.81 7.63 -37.82
C ILE A 5 17.45 8.53 -36.64
N LEU A 6 16.15 8.53 -36.30
CA LEU A 6 15.63 9.13 -35.08
C LEU A 6 16.12 8.25 -33.91
N LEU A 7 17.26 8.62 -33.29
CA LEU A 7 17.66 8.07 -32.00
C LEU A 7 16.58 8.44 -30.99
N LEU A 8 15.66 7.50 -30.71
CA LEU A 8 14.89 7.51 -29.48
C LEU A 8 15.87 7.33 -28.32
N ALA A 9 16.36 8.44 -27.78
CA ALA A 9 16.94 8.47 -26.46
C ALA A 9 15.82 8.06 -25.48
N LEU A 10 15.79 6.78 -25.08
CA LEU A 10 14.99 6.30 -23.96
C LEU A 10 15.54 6.96 -22.69
N SER A 11 15.09 8.16 -22.38
CA SER A 11 15.24 8.75 -21.06
C SER A 11 14.37 7.94 -20.09
N SER A 12 14.99 7.04 -19.32
CA SER A 12 14.33 6.35 -18.22
C SER A 12 13.94 7.39 -17.17
N LEU A 13 12.65 7.77 -17.14
CA LEU A 13 12.11 8.62 -16.09
C LEU A 13 12.11 7.85 -14.76
N PRO A 14 12.53 8.47 -13.66
CA PRO A 14 12.41 7.86 -12.34
C PRO A 14 10.93 7.63 -12.03
N VAL A 15 10.57 6.37 -11.74
CA VAL A 15 9.25 6.02 -11.22
C VAL A 15 9.29 6.24 -9.71
N PHE A 16 8.40 7.08 -9.20
CA PHE A 16 8.19 7.28 -7.76
C PHE A 16 6.85 6.65 -7.36
N ALA A 17 6.83 5.94 -6.24
CA ALA A 17 5.58 5.48 -5.66
C ALA A 17 4.72 6.66 -5.24
N GLY A 18 3.41 6.58 -5.45
CA GLY A 18 2.47 7.48 -4.78
C GLY A 18 2.56 7.27 -3.27
N THR A 19 2.43 8.33 -2.49
CA THR A 19 2.46 8.29 -1.02
C THR A 19 1.27 9.05 -0.46
N ILE A 20 0.60 8.45 0.51
CA ILE A 20 -0.47 9.10 1.27
C ILE A 20 -0.40 8.71 2.75
N GLN A 21 -0.82 9.63 3.61
CA GLN A 21 -1.01 9.38 5.04
C GLN A 21 -2.50 9.33 5.37
N CYS A 22 -2.96 8.24 5.95
CA CYS A 22 -4.32 8.08 6.45
C CYS A 22 -4.33 7.86 7.98
N SER A 23 -5.47 8.11 8.62
CA SER A 23 -5.61 8.07 10.08
C SER A 23 -6.88 7.36 10.54
N GLY A 24 -7.03 7.19 11.85
CA GLY A 24 -8.24 6.65 12.48
C GLY A 24 -8.14 5.17 12.85
N THR A 25 -9.29 4.58 13.17
CA THR A 25 -9.36 3.20 13.69
C THR A 25 -9.42 2.16 12.58
N VAL A 26 -9.07 0.90 12.87
CA VAL A 26 -9.22 -0.21 11.93
C VAL A 26 -10.69 -0.61 11.79
N ASP A 27 -11.36 -0.08 10.77
CA ASP A 27 -12.77 -0.40 10.45
C ASP A 27 -12.91 -1.83 9.90
N LYS A 28 -12.06 -2.22 8.94
CA LYS A 28 -12.04 -3.59 8.39
C LYS A 28 -10.61 -4.11 8.25
N ILE A 29 -10.40 -5.38 8.61
CA ILE A 29 -9.19 -6.15 8.33
C ILE A 29 -9.64 -7.54 7.89
N GLY A 30 -8.97 -8.13 6.92
CA GLY A 30 -9.32 -9.47 6.45
C GLY A 30 -8.30 -10.07 5.49
N ILE A 31 -8.46 -11.35 5.21
CA ILE A 31 -7.65 -12.11 4.25
C ILE A 31 -8.51 -12.39 3.03
N HIS A 32 -7.99 -12.07 1.85
CA HIS A 32 -8.61 -12.40 0.56
C HIS A 32 -8.11 -13.75 0.04
N SER A 33 -8.90 -14.42 -0.83
CA SER A 33 -8.57 -15.74 -1.39
C SER A 33 -7.25 -15.78 -2.16
N SER A 34 -6.77 -14.64 -2.64
CA SER A 34 -5.44 -14.48 -3.26
C SER A 34 -4.29 -14.39 -2.26
N ASN A 35 -4.52 -14.78 -1.00
CA ASN A 35 -3.60 -14.62 0.13
C ASN A 35 -3.06 -13.19 0.29
N LYS A 36 -3.94 -12.20 0.21
CA LYS A 36 -3.59 -10.78 0.45
C LYS A 36 -4.38 -10.24 1.62
N ILE A 37 -3.75 -9.39 2.41
CA ILE A 37 -4.39 -8.71 3.54
C ILE A 37 -5.12 -7.47 3.03
N LEU A 38 -6.39 -7.32 3.39
CA LEU A 38 -7.23 -6.15 3.12
C LEU A 38 -7.35 -5.30 4.38
N LEU A 39 -7.06 -4.00 4.29
CA LEU A 39 -7.22 -3.03 5.38
C LEU A 39 -8.16 -1.90 4.95
N LYS A 40 -9.06 -1.50 5.84
CA LYS A 40 -9.80 -0.24 5.77
C LYS A 40 -9.70 0.48 7.11
N LEU A 41 -9.16 1.69 7.11
CA LEU A 41 -9.23 2.61 8.24
C LEU A 41 -10.55 3.40 8.21
N SER A 42 -10.95 3.99 9.33
CA SER A 42 -12.17 4.79 9.41
C SER A 42 -12.15 6.03 8.50
N SER A 43 -10.96 6.58 8.20
CA SER A 43 -10.78 7.67 7.22
C SER A 43 -10.87 7.22 5.76
N MET A 44 -10.96 5.91 5.49
CA MET A 44 -10.95 5.36 4.15
C MET A 44 -12.35 5.06 3.63
N ASN A 45 -12.60 5.31 2.35
CA ASN A 45 -13.85 4.94 1.69
C ASN A 45 -13.92 3.43 1.37
N ARG A 46 -12.78 2.77 1.09
CA ARG A 46 -12.69 1.37 0.67
C ARG A 46 -11.52 0.64 1.32
N ALA A 47 -11.63 -0.69 1.38
CA ALA A 47 -10.53 -1.55 1.80
C ALA A 47 -9.50 -1.70 0.68
N VAL A 48 -8.23 -1.76 1.04
CA VAL A 48 -7.09 -1.86 0.10
C VAL A 48 -6.20 -3.05 0.46
N PHE A 49 -5.57 -3.65 -0.54
CA PHE A 49 -4.61 -4.73 -0.31
C PHE A 49 -3.28 -4.16 0.16
N ILE A 50 -2.78 -4.63 1.31
CA ILE A 50 -1.60 -4.04 1.96
C ILE A 50 -0.33 -4.87 1.91
N CYS A 51 -0.45 -6.21 1.93
CA CYS A 51 0.68 -7.12 1.86
C CYS A 51 0.18 -8.57 1.62
N SER A 52 1.11 -9.52 1.50
CA SER A 52 0.85 -10.96 1.40
C SER A 52 1.61 -11.69 2.52
N PRO A 53 0.97 -12.58 3.30
CA PRO A 53 1.63 -13.33 4.35
C PRO A 53 2.45 -14.52 3.82
N SER A 54 2.51 -14.74 2.50
CA SER A 54 3.29 -15.83 1.89
C SER A 54 4.21 -15.40 0.74
N SER A 55 4.31 -14.11 0.43
CA SER A 55 5.19 -13.62 -0.64
C SER A 55 5.72 -12.23 -0.34
N GLU A 56 6.90 -11.91 -0.87
CA GLU A 56 7.40 -10.53 -0.82
C GLU A 56 6.43 -9.58 -1.51
N TRP A 57 6.26 -8.40 -0.91
CA TRP A 57 5.56 -7.28 -1.50
C TRP A 57 6.54 -6.17 -1.83
N ARG A 58 6.58 -5.76 -3.10
CA ARG A 58 7.48 -4.74 -3.60
C ARG A 58 6.69 -3.53 -4.08
N VAL A 59 7.21 -2.34 -3.79
CA VAL A 59 6.65 -1.08 -4.26
C VAL A 59 7.60 -0.48 -5.29
N SER A 60 7.09 -0.27 -6.51
CA SER A 60 7.81 0.37 -7.60
C SER A 60 8.41 1.72 -7.15
N GLY A 61 9.67 1.99 -7.47
CA GLY A 61 10.29 3.27 -7.13
C GLY A 61 10.75 3.43 -5.68
N THR A 62 10.73 2.36 -4.87
CA THR A 62 11.27 2.34 -3.51
C THR A 62 12.37 1.29 -3.36
N SER A 63 13.25 1.45 -2.37
CA SER A 63 14.34 0.51 -2.08
C SER A 63 13.99 -0.57 -1.06
N TYR A 64 12.75 -0.59 -0.56
CA TYR A 64 12.32 -1.46 0.53
C TYR A 64 11.29 -2.47 0.04
N THR A 65 11.14 -3.56 0.79
CA THR A 65 10.14 -4.61 0.55
C THR A 65 9.47 -4.98 1.86
N THR A 66 8.23 -5.45 1.77
CA THR A 66 7.55 -6.06 2.92
C THR A 66 7.66 -7.57 2.78
N SER A 67 8.40 -8.21 3.68
CA SER A 67 8.54 -9.65 3.74
C SER A 67 7.26 -10.32 4.27
N PRO A 68 7.09 -11.64 4.07
CA PRO A 68 6.00 -12.39 4.70
C PRO A 68 5.94 -12.22 6.22
N ASP A 69 7.09 -12.26 6.90
CA ASP A 69 7.17 -12.10 8.36
C ASP A 69 6.71 -10.71 8.79
N MET A 70 7.16 -9.67 8.08
CA MET A 70 6.72 -8.30 8.33
C MET A 70 5.21 -8.15 8.09
N CYS A 71 4.67 -8.78 7.04
CA CYS A 71 3.23 -8.77 6.78
C CYS A 71 2.43 -9.44 7.91
N ASN A 72 2.91 -10.56 8.45
CA ASN A 72 2.29 -11.24 9.59
C ASN A 72 2.36 -10.40 10.88
N SER A 73 3.47 -9.70 11.12
CA SER A 73 3.57 -8.72 12.21
C SER A 73 2.58 -7.56 12.05
N LEU A 74 2.50 -6.97 10.84
CA LEU A 74 1.53 -5.92 10.52
C LEU A 74 0.09 -6.41 10.75
N LEU A 75 -0.26 -7.61 10.27
CA LEU A 75 -1.57 -8.21 10.48
C LEU A 75 -1.88 -8.35 11.98
N SER A 76 -0.93 -8.84 12.78
CA SER A 76 -1.10 -9.03 14.22
C SER A 76 -1.37 -7.72 14.94
N MET A 77 -0.61 -6.67 14.61
CA MET A 77 -0.84 -5.32 15.12
C MET A 77 -2.22 -4.81 14.69
N LEU A 78 -2.56 -4.83 13.40
CA LEU A 78 -3.85 -4.34 12.91
C LEU A 78 -5.06 -5.08 13.53
N MET A 79 -4.94 -6.39 13.79
CA MET A 79 -5.96 -7.15 14.52
C MET A 79 -6.09 -6.68 15.98
N HIS A 80 -4.97 -6.42 16.66
CA HIS A 80 -4.97 -5.84 18.00
C HIS A 80 -5.59 -4.43 18.02
N ALA A 81 -5.24 -3.57 17.07
CA ALA A 81 -5.86 -2.25 16.94
C ALA A 81 -7.37 -2.34 16.73
N LYS A 82 -7.81 -3.28 15.89
CA LYS A 82 -9.23 -3.52 15.63
C LYS A 82 -9.97 -3.99 16.89
N SER A 83 -9.42 -4.94 17.64
CA SER A 83 -10.07 -5.49 18.84
C SER A 83 -10.17 -4.46 19.97
N THR A 84 -9.18 -3.58 20.08
CA THR A 84 -9.11 -2.52 21.10
C THR A 84 -9.74 -1.20 20.68
N LYS A 85 -10.13 -1.07 19.41
CA LYS A 85 -10.56 0.20 18.78
C LYS A 85 -9.52 1.31 18.92
N ALA A 86 -8.24 0.95 18.97
CA ALA A 86 -7.15 1.92 19.01
C ALA A 86 -7.16 2.80 17.76
N ASP A 87 -6.90 4.10 17.94
CA ASP A 87 -6.63 5.01 16.83
C ASP A 87 -5.22 4.71 16.31
N MET A 88 -5.11 4.40 15.01
CA MET A 88 -3.84 4.06 14.38
C MET A 88 -2.90 5.27 14.19
N GLY A 89 -3.34 6.47 14.58
CA GLY A 89 -2.60 7.70 14.41
C GLY A 89 -2.38 7.99 12.93
N HIS A 90 -1.15 7.80 12.46
CA HIS A 90 -0.77 8.04 11.07
C HIS A 90 -0.21 6.77 10.43
N VAL A 91 -0.94 6.26 9.44
CA VAL A 91 -0.55 5.10 8.62
C VAL A 91 -0.11 5.60 7.26
N TRP A 92 1.15 5.32 6.91
CA TRP A 92 1.75 5.72 5.65
C TRP A 92 1.59 4.64 4.60
N PHE A 93 0.91 4.95 3.51
CA PHE A 93 0.67 4.07 2.38
C PHE A 93 1.52 4.50 1.18
N ASP A 94 2.18 3.54 0.55
CA ASP A 94 2.92 3.71 -0.70
C ASP A 94 2.47 2.74 -1.79
N GLY A 95 2.43 3.18 -3.03
CA GLY A 95 2.08 2.32 -4.16
C GLY A 95 1.71 3.07 -5.43
N ASP A 96 1.65 2.33 -6.53
CA ASP A 96 1.23 2.85 -7.84
C ASP A 96 -0.27 3.18 -7.89
N ASP A 97 -1.03 2.65 -6.93
CA ASP A 97 -2.48 2.71 -6.82
C ASP A 97 -2.97 3.71 -5.74
N VAL A 98 -2.05 4.47 -5.14
CA VAL A 98 -2.32 5.44 -4.08
C VAL A 98 -3.05 6.68 -4.62
N PRO A 99 -4.24 7.04 -4.10
CA PRO A 99 -5.00 8.21 -4.53
C PRO A 99 -4.46 9.51 -3.91
N ALA A 100 -5.05 10.64 -4.30
CA ALA A 100 -4.70 11.96 -3.75
C ALA A 100 -5.16 12.14 -2.29
N ASN A 101 -6.25 11.48 -1.87
CA ASN A 101 -6.72 11.48 -0.48
C ASN A 101 -7.33 10.12 -0.05
N CYS A 102 -7.46 9.91 1.27
CA CYS A 102 -7.89 8.63 1.84
C CYS A 102 -9.33 8.25 1.49
N SER A 103 -10.15 9.19 1.05
CA SER A 103 -11.55 8.94 0.64
C SER A 103 -11.71 8.57 -0.84
N GLU A 104 -10.60 8.44 -1.59
CA GLU A 104 -10.62 8.23 -3.04
C GLU A 104 -10.07 6.87 -3.49
N TRP A 105 -9.96 5.89 -2.60
CA TRP A 105 -9.54 4.55 -2.99
C TRP A 105 -10.52 3.92 -3.98
N GLY A 106 -9.98 3.39 -5.09
CA GLY A 106 -10.72 2.58 -6.05
C GLY A 106 -11.01 1.17 -5.54
N SER A 107 -11.81 0.41 -6.29
CA SER A 107 -11.99 -1.03 -6.00
C SER A 107 -10.68 -1.79 -6.22
N TRP A 108 -10.38 -2.72 -5.31
CA TRP A 108 -9.28 -3.68 -5.44
C TRP A 108 -7.89 -3.05 -5.59
N LYS A 109 -7.72 -1.83 -5.06
CA LYS A 109 -6.45 -1.10 -5.08
C LYS A 109 -5.45 -1.68 -4.11
N THR A 110 -4.19 -1.47 -4.42
CA THR A 110 -3.05 -2.03 -3.71
C THR A 110 -2.17 -0.91 -3.16
N ALA A 111 -1.71 -1.03 -1.92
CA ALA A 111 -0.76 -0.07 -1.36
C ALA A 111 -0.04 -0.69 -0.17
N ASN A 112 1.28 -0.63 -0.16
CA ASN A 112 2.07 -1.10 0.97
C ASN A 112 1.95 -0.14 2.16
N ILE A 113 1.92 -0.66 3.38
CA ILE A 113 2.12 0.14 4.58
C ILE A 113 3.63 0.32 4.80
N ARG A 114 4.13 1.55 4.68
CA ARG A 114 5.53 1.87 4.98
C ARG A 114 5.81 1.76 6.47
N TYR A 115 4.97 2.40 7.29
CA TYR A 115 4.98 2.30 8.75
C TYR A 115 3.69 2.90 9.35
N PHE A 116 3.47 2.61 10.62
CA PHE A 116 2.57 3.33 11.52
C PHE A 116 3.11 3.25 12.95
N MET A 117 2.61 4.10 13.83
CA MET A 117 2.86 4.04 15.27
C MET A 117 1.54 4.32 15.98
N TYR A 118 1.09 3.40 16.85
CA TYR A 118 -0.13 3.57 17.64
C TYR A 118 -0.05 2.83 18.97
#